data_AF-A0A1U7CSH1-F1
#
_entry.id   AF-A0A1U7CSH1-F1
#
_cell.length_a   1.000
_cell.length_b   1.000
_cell.length_c   1.000
_cell.angle_alpha   90.00
_cell.angle_beta   90.00
_cell.angle_gamma   90.00
#
_symmetry.space_group_name_H-M   'P 1'
#
loop_
_entity.id
_entity.type
_entity.pdbx_description
1 polymer ?
#
loop_
_entity_poly.entity_id
_entity_poly.type
_entity_poly.pdbx_seq_one_letter_code
_entity_poly.pdbx_strand_id
1 'polypeptide(L)'
;MNPHEIVIEGTVQADGTLVLDEPARLPAGRVQIIVQPLSSLPQGDPFWDMMQSIWAGQKARGFVPRSAEQVEAERRETREHWEERLQAIERLREESRRLREQHP
;
A
#
# COMPACT_ATOMS: atom_id res chain seq x y z
N MET A 1 -15.41 8.95 -23.25
CA MET A 1 -16.24 9.49 -22.15
C MET A 1 -16.09 8.48 -21.02
N ASN A 2 -15.21 8.74 -20.05
CA ASN A 2 -14.96 7.78 -18.96
C ASN A 2 -16.14 7.87 -18.00
N PRO A 3 -16.99 6.83 -17.86
CA PRO A 3 -17.91 6.80 -16.73
C PRO A 3 -17.03 6.84 -15.47
N HIS A 4 -17.37 7.71 -14.52
CA HIS A 4 -16.71 7.73 -13.22
C HIS A 4 -16.92 6.35 -12.57
N GLU A 5 -15.93 5.47 -12.71
CA GLU A 5 -15.92 4.17 -12.08
C GLU A 5 -15.70 4.40 -10.59
N ILE A 6 -16.73 4.08 -9.80
CA ILE A 6 -16.66 4.13 -8.34
C ILE A 6 -16.53 2.68 -7.88
N VAL A 7 -15.37 2.35 -7.35
CA VAL A 7 -15.09 1.03 -6.76
C VAL A 7 -15.40 1.11 -5.28
N ILE A 8 -16.39 0.33 -4.82
CA ILE A 8 -16.78 0.23 -3.41
C ILE A 8 -16.78 -1.25 -3.07
N GLU A 9 -16.10 -1.59 -1.99
CA GLU A 9 -16.13 -2.94 -1.45
C GLU A 9 -17.47 -3.21 -0.77
N GLY A 10 -17.94 -4.43 -0.93
CA GLY A 10 -19.19 -4.86 -0.36
C GLY A 10 -19.22 -6.36 -0.25
N THR A 11 -20.01 -6.83 0.70
CA THR A 11 -20.18 -8.25 0.99
C THR A 11 -21.49 -8.74 0.38
N VAL A 12 -21.41 -9.78 -0.45
CA VAL A 12 -22.58 -10.53 -0.90
C VAL A 12 -22.94 -11.53 0.20
N GLN A 13 -24.10 -11.37 0.81
CA GLN A 13 -24.62 -12.25 1.84
C GLN A 13 -25.11 -13.59 1.24
N ALA A 14 -25.32 -14.59 2.10
CA ALA A 14 -25.77 -15.93 1.70
C ALA A 14 -27.17 -15.93 1.06
N ASP A 15 -27.98 -14.92 1.33
CA ASP A 15 -29.30 -14.69 0.73
C ASP A 15 -29.22 -14.00 -0.65
N GLY A 16 -28.02 -13.61 -1.10
CA GLY A 16 -27.79 -12.90 -2.35
C GLY A 16 -27.84 -11.37 -2.23
N THR A 17 -28.03 -10.82 -1.03
CA THR A 17 -28.05 -9.37 -0.80
C THR A 17 -26.63 -8.80 -0.84
N LEU A 18 -26.39 -7.78 -1.68
CA LEU A 18 -25.14 -7.02 -1.67
C LEU A 18 -25.23 -5.90 -0.62
N VAL A 19 -24.36 -5.95 0.38
CA VAL A 19 -24.17 -4.86 1.35
C VAL A 19 -22.89 -4.13 1.01
N LEU A 20 -22.99 -2.83 0.74
CA LEU A 20 -21.81 -1.99 0.55
C LEU A 20 -21.26 -1.57 1.91
N ASP A 21 -19.94 -1.59 2.05
CA ASP A 21 -19.28 -1.17 3.30
C ASP A 21 -19.42 0.34 3.51
N GLU A 22 -19.53 1.09 2.42
CA GLU A 22 -19.77 2.54 2.43
C GLU A 22 -20.92 2.96 1.49
N PRO A 23 -21.64 4.06 1.79
CA PRO A 23 -22.66 4.60 0.89
C PRO A 23 -22.05 5.03 -0.44
N ALA A 24 -22.69 4.67 -1.55
CA ALA A 24 -22.16 4.97 -2.89
C ALA A 24 -22.04 6.46 -3.25
N ARG A 25 -22.66 7.36 -2.45
CA ARG A 25 -22.66 8.83 -2.64
C ARG A 25 -22.93 9.25 -4.10
N LEU A 26 -23.76 8.48 -4.80
CA LEU A 26 -24.20 8.76 -6.15
C LEU A 26 -25.50 9.56 -6.14
N PRO A 27 -25.74 10.44 -7.13
CA PRO A 27 -27.05 11.07 -7.29
C PRO A 27 -28.12 9.99 -7.49
N ALA A 28 -29.34 10.26 -7.00
CA ALA A 28 -30.45 9.33 -7.16
C ALA A 28 -30.69 9.05 -8.66
N GLY A 29 -30.64 7.78 -9.05
CA GLY A 29 -30.73 7.37 -10.45
C GLY A 29 -30.51 5.87 -10.62
N ARG A 30 -30.75 5.37 -11.84
CA ARG A 30 -30.43 3.98 -12.18
C ARG A 30 -28.92 3.82 -12.31
N VAL A 31 -28.37 2.82 -11.62
CA VAL A 31 -26.94 2.51 -11.64
C VAL A 31 -26.72 1.09 -12.18
N GLN A 32 -25.60 0.88 -12.85
CA GLN A 32 -25.11 -0.44 -13.23
C GLN A 32 -24.01 -0.83 -12.25
N ILE A 33 -24.10 -2.02 -11.66
CA ILE A 33 -23.13 -2.53 -10.68
C ILE A 33 -22.35 -3.68 -11.33
N ILE A 34 -21.03 -3.64 -11.24
CA ILE A 34 -20.15 -4.75 -11.63
C ILE A 34 -19.62 -5.36 -10.33
N VAL A 35 -20.03 -6.59 -10.02
CA VAL A 35 -19.56 -7.31 -8.84
C VAL A 35 -18.37 -8.17 -9.25
N GLN A 36 -17.21 -7.91 -8.64
CA GLN A 36 -16.03 -8.75 -8.81
C GLN A 36 -15.76 -9.50 -7.51
N PRO A 37 -15.62 -10.84 -7.53
CA PRO A 37 -15.26 -11.58 -6.33
C PRO A 37 -13.84 -11.21 -5.93
N LEU A 38 -13.68 -10.68 -4.71
CA LEU A 38 -12.37 -10.50 -4.12
C LEU A 38 -11.86 -11.85 -3.62
N SER A 39 -10.61 -12.18 -3.94
CA SER A 39 -9.96 -13.37 -3.39
C SER A 39 -9.87 -13.21 -1.88
N SER A 40 -10.70 -13.95 -1.14
CA SER A 40 -10.49 -14.13 0.29
C SER A 40 -9.10 -14.71 0.49
N LEU A 41 -8.30 -14.14 1.40
CA LEU A 41 -7.05 -14.77 1.84
C LEU A 41 -7.38 -16.24 2.17
N PRO A 42 -6.63 -17.23 1.64
CA PRO A 42 -6.98 -18.62 1.84
C PRO A 42 -7.05 -18.91 3.34
N GLN A 43 -8.25 -19.22 3.82
CA GLN A 43 -8.44 -19.67 5.19
C GLN A 43 -7.71 -21.01 5.32
N GLY A 44 -6.70 -21.07 6.20
CA GLY A 44 -5.82 -22.24 6.36
C GLY A 44 -4.54 -22.21 5.52
N ASP A 45 -4.10 -21.06 5.02
CA ASP A 45 -2.73 -20.89 4.52
C ASP A 45 -1.74 -21.00 5.71
N PRO A 46 -0.88 -22.03 5.76
CA PRO A 46 0.06 -22.24 6.86
C PRO A 46 0.99 -21.04 7.09
N PHE A 47 1.30 -20.27 6.03
CA PHE A 47 2.10 -19.06 6.14
C PHE A 47 1.32 -17.96 6.87
N TRP A 48 0.05 -17.74 6.53
CA TRP A 48 -0.77 -16.74 7.21
C TRP A 48 -1.08 -17.11 8.66
N ASP A 49 -1.36 -18.37 8.93
CA ASP A 49 -1.56 -18.87 10.29
C ASP A 49 -0.30 -18.69 11.14
N MET A 50 0.88 -18.96 10.57
CA MET A 50 2.16 -18.68 11.21
C MET A 50 2.32 -17.18 11.53
N MET A 51 2.04 -16.30 10.58
CA MET A 51 2.13 -14.85 10.79
C MET A 51 1.18 -14.35 11.89
N GLN A 52 -0.06 -14.86 11.92
CA GLN A 52 -1.01 -14.56 12.99
C GLN A 52 -0.51 -15.04 14.35
N SER A 53 0.08 -16.24 14.43
CA SER A 53 0.64 -16.79 15.68
C SER A 53 1.79 -15.93 16.23
N ILE A 54 2.66 -15.42 15.34
CA ILE A 54 3.76 -14.52 15.70
C ILE A 54 3.19 -13.21 16.25
N TRP A 55 2.19 -12.64 15.58
CA TRP A 55 1.54 -11.40 16.02
C TRP A 55 0.90 -11.59 17.40
N ALA A 56 0.16 -12.66 17.61
CA ALA A 56 -0.47 -12.98 18.89
C ALA A 56 0.58 -13.12 20.00
N GLY A 57 1.68 -13.82 19.73
CA GLY A 57 2.80 -13.97 20.66
C GLY A 57 3.49 -12.64 21.00
N GLN A 58 3.63 -11.73 20.03
CA GLN A 58 4.16 -10.38 20.29
C GLN A 58 3.23 -9.57 21.18
N LYS A 59 1.92 -9.57 20.89
CA LYS A 59 0.92 -8.87 21.70
C LYS A 59 0.86 -9.39 23.13
N ALA A 60 0.93 -10.71 23.31
CA ALA A 60 0.94 -11.34 24.65
C ALA A 60 2.17 -10.93 25.48
N ARG A 61 3.30 -10.64 24.82
CA ARG A 61 4.52 -10.12 25.45
C ARG A 61 4.47 -8.61 25.74
N GLY A 62 3.36 -7.94 25.42
CA GLY A 62 3.21 -6.49 25.59
C GLY A 62 3.97 -5.66 24.54
N PHE A 63 4.36 -6.27 23.42
CA PHE A 63 5.00 -5.54 22.34
C PHE A 63 4.02 -4.53 21.74
N VAL A 64 4.42 -3.26 21.71
CA VAL A 64 3.66 -2.18 21.08
C VAL A 64 4.23 -1.95 19.69
N PRO A 65 3.51 -2.33 18.62
CA PRO A 65 3.96 -2.06 17.26
C PRO A 65 3.96 -0.55 16.99
N ARG A 66 4.79 -0.14 16.02
CA ARG A 66 4.83 1.24 15.54
C ARG A 66 3.49 1.63 14.92
N SER A 67 3.09 2.87 15.10
CA SER A 67 1.89 3.40 14.46
C SER A 67 2.08 3.48 12.94
N ALA A 68 0.97 3.51 12.20
CA ALA A 68 1.01 3.71 10.75
C ALA A 68 1.73 5.02 10.38
N GLU A 69 1.53 6.07 11.16
CA GLU A 69 2.20 7.37 10.99
C GLU A 69 3.71 7.26 11.17
N GLN A 70 4.18 6.52 12.20
CA GLN A 70 5.61 6.31 12.42
C GLN A 70 6.26 5.53 11.27
N VAL A 71 5.57 4.51 10.75
CA VAL A 71 6.06 3.73 9.61
C VAL A 71 6.13 4.59 8.35
N GLU A 72 5.13 5.45 8.11
CA GLU A 72 5.14 6.31 6.93
C GLU A 72 6.16 7.44 7.03
N ALA A 73 6.40 7.97 8.24
CA ALA A 73 7.47 8.93 8.49
C ALA A 73 8.85 8.32 8.18
N GLU A 74 9.14 7.12 8.69
CA GLU A 74 10.40 6.41 8.42
C GLU A 74 10.59 6.11 6.92
N ARG A 75 9.52 5.71 6.22
CA ARG A 75 9.56 5.48 4.76
C ARG A 75 9.88 6.76 3.99
N ARG A 76 9.33 7.89 4.42
CA ARG A 76 9.59 9.19 3.81
C ARG A 76 11.05 9.60 4.00
N GLU A 77 11.52 9.57 5.24
CA GLU A 77 12.91 9.89 5.59
C GLU A 77 13.89 9.00 4.79
N THR A 78 13.60 7.69 4.71
CA THR A 78 14.41 6.76 3.94
C THR A 78 14.47 7.15 2.47
N ARG A 79 13.33 7.50 1.84
CA ARG A 79 13.29 7.94 0.45
C ARG A 79 14.08 9.23 0.22
N GLU A 80 13.89 10.23 1.06
CA GLU A 80 14.57 11.53 0.97
C GLU A 80 16.09 11.35 1.09
N HIS A 81 16.55 10.60 2.10
CA HIS A 81 17.98 10.31 2.27
C HIS A 81 18.58 9.53 1.08
N TRP A 82 17.84 8.60 0.50
CA TRP A 82 18.28 7.89 -0.71
C TRP A 82 18.39 8.82 -1.92
N GLU A 83 17.44 9.72 -2.11
CA GLU A 83 17.47 10.71 -3.19
C GLU A 83 18.66 11.66 -3.04
N GLU A 84 18.92 12.18 -1.84
CA GLU A 84 20.09 13.02 -1.55
C GLU A 84 21.40 12.30 -1.87
N ARG A 85 21.50 11.02 -1.48
CA ARG A 85 22.66 10.18 -1.76
C ARG A 85 22.88 9.98 -3.26
N LEU A 86 21.81 9.76 -4.03
CA LEU A 86 21.90 9.60 -5.48
C LEU A 86 22.37 10.91 -6.15
N GLN A 87 21.83 12.05 -5.74
CA GLN A 87 22.25 13.36 -6.25
C GLN A 87 23.72 13.66 -5.93
N ALA A 88 24.20 13.29 -4.75
CA ALA A 88 25.61 13.43 -4.38
C ALA A 88 26.52 12.56 -5.26
N ILE A 89 26.11 11.32 -5.54
CA ILE A 89 26.85 10.42 -6.44
C ILE A 89 26.89 10.99 -7.86
N GLU A 90 25.78 11.55 -8.35
CA GLU A 90 25.71 12.14 -9.68
C GLU A 90 26.65 13.36 -9.81
N ARG A 91 26.63 14.26 -8.83
CA ARG A 91 27.55 15.41 -8.76
C ARG A 91 29.01 14.99 -8.83
N LEU A 92 29.42 14.01 -8.00
CA LEU A 92 30.79 13.49 -7.98
C LEU A 92 31.21 12.86 -9.32
N ARG A 93 30.29 12.16 -9.99
CA ARG A 93 30.53 11.57 -11.31
C ARG A 93 30.71 12.64 -12.38
N GLU A 94 29.92 13.71 -12.32
CA GLU A 94 30.01 14.81 -13.26
C GLU A 94 31.30 15.61 -13.08
N GLU A 95 31.68 15.91 -11.84
CA GLU A 95 32.97 16.55 -11.51
C GLU A 95 34.16 15.71 -12.01
N SER A 96 34.13 14.40 -11.75
CA SER A 96 35.17 13.47 -12.22
C SER A 96 35.25 13.42 -13.74
N ARG A 97 34.10 13.50 -14.44
CA ARG A 97 34.06 13.54 -15.91
C ARG A 97 34.70 14.82 -16.44
N ARG A 98 34.31 15.98 -15.88
CA ARG A 98 34.86 17.29 -16.28
C ARG A 98 36.37 17.38 -16.06
N LEU A 99 36.88 16.84 -14.96
CA LEU A 99 38.33 16.80 -14.69
C LEU A 99 39.09 15.96 -15.72
N ARG A 100 38.54 14.81 -16.11
CA ARG A 100 39.16 13.95 -17.15
C ARG A 100 39.15 14.58 -18.53
N GLU A 101 38.11 15.36 -18.86
CA GLU A 101 38.01 16.09 -20.13
C GLU A 101 38.97 17.29 -20.19
N GLN A 102 39.29 17.91 -19.05
CA GLN A 102 40.21 19.05 -18.96
C GLN A 102 41.70 18.64 -18.89
N HIS A 103 42.00 17.38 -18.54
CA HIS A 103 43.36 16.87 -18.38
C HIS A 103 43.55 15.57 -19.18
N PRO A 104 43.65 15.64 -20.53
CA PRO A 104 43.89 14.48 -21.39
C PRO A 104 45.31 13.89 -21.23
#